data_AF-A0A183G6C3-F1
#
_entry.id   AF-A0A183G6C3-F1
#
_cell.length_a   1.000
_cell.length_b   1.000
_cell.length_c   1.000
_cell.angle_alpha   90.00
_cell.angle_beta   90.00
_cell.angle_gamma   90.00
#
_symmetry.space_group_name_H-M   'P 1'
#
loop_
_entity.id
_entity.type
_entity.pdbx_description
1 polymer ?
#
loop_
_entity_poly.entity_id
_entity_poly.type
_entity_poly.pdbx_seq_one_letter_code
_entity_poly.pdbx_strand_id
1 'polypeptide(L)'
;MPITLAGLRKAASFDDLASEISATNVAALKQVYADVNDVDLYTGLMLETPLTGAMVGPTGAYIIAEQFAALKRGDRFFYENQVGSTPGGLNAGELDAVRRTHLAKVICMNSIGMVNVNPAAFSMSPDRVPCSTLPEVDIRFFIS
;
A
#
# COMPACT_ATOMS: atom_id res chain seq x y z
N MET A 1 8.59 0.38 28.97
CA MET A 1 9.42 -0.21 27.89
C MET A 1 9.70 0.91 26.89
N PRO A 2 10.93 1.06 26.37
CA PRO A 2 11.18 2.03 25.32
C PRO A 2 10.36 1.63 24.09
N ILE A 3 9.65 2.58 23.50
CA ILE A 3 8.86 2.40 22.28
C ILE A 3 9.86 2.11 21.16
N THR A 4 9.85 0.91 20.61
CA THR A 4 10.67 0.58 19.45
C THR A 4 9.84 0.62 18.17
N LEU A 5 10.45 1.05 17.07
CA LEU A 5 9.82 1.12 15.75
C LEU A 5 9.40 -0.30 15.32
N ALA A 6 8.15 -0.47 14.87
CA ALA A 6 7.58 -1.77 14.48
C ALA A 6 7.61 -2.88 15.56
N GLY A 7 7.86 -2.55 16.83
CA GLY A 7 8.02 -3.55 17.90
C GLY A 7 9.32 -4.37 17.81
N LEU A 8 10.25 -3.97 16.94
CA LEU A 8 11.54 -4.64 16.74
C LEU A 8 12.57 -4.18 17.76
N ARG A 9 13.59 -4.98 18.03
CA ARG A 9 14.72 -4.54 18.85
C ARG A 9 15.70 -3.74 17.98
N LYS A 10 16.28 -2.66 18.52
CA LYS A 10 17.40 -1.98 17.86
C LYS A 10 18.60 -2.92 17.75
N ALA A 11 19.13 -3.12 16.54
CA ALA A 11 20.35 -3.88 16.30
C ALA A 11 21.57 -3.19 16.93
N ALA A 12 22.41 -3.96 17.60
CA ALA A 12 23.70 -3.51 18.15
C ALA A 12 24.89 -4.01 17.33
N SER A 13 24.66 -5.04 16.50
CA SER A 13 25.62 -5.57 15.52
C SER A 13 24.88 -6.01 14.26
N PHE A 14 25.62 -6.23 13.16
CA PHE A 14 25.03 -6.77 11.94
C PHE A 14 24.38 -8.14 12.12
N ASP A 15 24.85 -8.96 13.08
CA ASP A 15 24.29 -10.29 13.34
C ASP A 15 22.89 -10.21 13.97
N ASP A 16 22.56 -9.10 14.64
CA ASP A 16 21.22 -8.86 15.19
C ASP A 16 20.16 -8.63 14.09
N LEU A 17 20.56 -8.39 12.84
CA LEU A 17 19.66 -8.20 11.70
C LEU A 17 19.15 -9.53 11.11
N ALA A 18 19.67 -10.67 11.55
CA ALA A 18 19.42 -11.97 10.91
C ALA A 18 17.96 -12.45 11.01
N SER A 19 17.16 -11.89 11.91
CA SER A 19 15.72 -12.19 12.04
C SER A 19 14.88 -11.53 10.94
N GLU A 20 15.31 -10.37 10.44
CA GLU A 20 14.57 -9.57 9.47
C GLU A 20 15.24 -9.60 8.09
N ILE A 21 16.57 -9.73 8.02
CA ILE A 21 17.36 -9.62 6.78
C ILE A 21 18.05 -10.95 6.50
N SER A 22 18.02 -11.40 5.24
CA SER A 22 18.67 -12.66 4.83
C SER A 22 20.18 -12.65 5.10
N ALA A 23 20.77 -13.80 5.40
CA ALA A 23 22.21 -13.91 5.69
C ALA A 23 23.09 -13.35 4.56
N THR A 24 22.69 -13.54 3.29
CA THR A 24 23.37 -12.96 2.13
C THR A 24 23.37 -11.44 2.16
N ASN A 25 22.22 -10.83 2.48
CA ASN A 25 22.09 -9.38 2.57
C ASN A 25 22.84 -8.81 3.79
N VAL A 26 22.83 -9.51 4.93
CA VAL A 26 23.65 -9.13 6.10
C VAL A 26 25.14 -9.15 5.75
N ALA A 27 25.60 -10.18 5.02
CA ALA A 27 26.98 -10.24 4.56
C ALA A 27 27.34 -9.09 3.60
N ALA A 28 26.42 -8.70 2.71
CA ALA A 28 26.61 -7.55 1.84
C ALA A 28 26.67 -6.23 2.62
N LEU A 29 25.82 -6.04 3.63
CA LEU A 29 25.85 -4.85 4.50
C LEU A 29 27.19 -4.69 5.20
N LYS A 30 27.75 -5.79 5.73
CA LYS A 30 29.09 -5.81 6.37
C LYS A 30 30.23 -5.38 5.44
N GLN A 31 30.06 -5.46 4.12
CA GLN A 31 31.07 -5.04 3.15
C GLN A 31 31.00 -3.54 2.84
N VAL A 32 29.85 -2.92 3.03
CA VAL A 32 29.58 -1.53 2.62
C VAL A 32 29.61 -0.58 3.81
N TYR A 33 29.10 -1.00 4.97
CA TYR A 33 28.98 -0.19 6.17
C TYR A 33 29.99 -0.62 7.24
N ALA A 34 30.59 0.35 7.92
CA ALA A 34 31.54 0.10 9.01
C ALA A 34 30.82 -0.30 10.31
N ASP A 35 29.68 0.33 10.60
CA ASP A 35 28.84 0.05 11.77
C ASP A 35 27.39 -0.22 11.35
N VAL A 36 26.66 -1.04 12.13
CA VAL A 36 25.24 -1.35 11.85
C VAL A 36 24.34 -0.11 11.95
N ASN A 37 24.74 0.88 12.76
CA ASN A 37 24.00 2.13 12.91
C ASN A 37 24.17 3.08 11.71
N ASP A 38 25.11 2.80 10.81
CA ASP A 38 25.34 3.59 9.60
C ASP A 38 24.46 3.14 8.43
N VAL A 39 23.69 2.05 8.58
CA VAL A 39 22.82 1.54 7.52
C VAL A 39 21.70 2.54 7.24
N ASP A 40 21.68 3.07 6.02
CA ASP A 40 20.62 3.97 5.56
C ASP A 40 19.25 3.31 5.66
N LEU A 41 18.24 4.08 6.08
CA LEU A 41 16.87 3.58 6.22
C LEU A 41 16.39 2.90 4.94
N TYR A 42 16.54 3.54 3.78
CA TYR A 42 16.10 2.97 2.51
C TYR A 42 16.77 1.63 2.20
N THR A 43 18.09 1.52 2.43
CA THR A 43 18.83 0.27 2.26
C THR A 43 18.31 -0.80 3.21
N GLY A 44 18.13 -0.49 4.49
CA GLY A 44 17.56 -1.41 5.47
C GLY A 44 16.18 -1.92 5.05
N LEU A 45 15.27 -1.00 4.70
CA LEU A 45 13.90 -1.32 4.27
C LEU A 45 13.85 -2.25 3.06
N MET A 46 14.72 -2.06 2.08
CA MET A 46 14.76 -2.86 0.85
C MET A 46 15.35 -4.26 1.06
N LEU A 47 16.15 -4.45 2.11
CA LEU A 47 16.84 -5.72 2.38
C LEU A 47 16.12 -6.60 3.40
N GLU A 48 15.14 -6.04 4.13
CA GLU A 48 14.24 -6.81 4.98
C GLU A 48 13.44 -7.83 4.17
N THR A 49 13.23 -9.00 4.78
CA THR A 49 12.42 -10.08 4.26
C THR A 49 10.96 -9.64 4.29
N PRO A 50 10.24 -9.69 3.15
CA PRO A 50 8.84 -9.34 3.12
C PRO A 50 7.98 -10.18 4.06
N LEU A 51 6.97 -9.55 4.68
CA LEU A 51 5.95 -10.27 5.43
C LEU A 51 5.11 -11.16 4.49
N THR A 52 4.53 -12.24 5.01
CA THR A 52 3.67 -13.14 4.23
C THR A 52 2.53 -12.37 3.56
N GLY A 53 2.48 -12.42 2.22
CA GLY A 53 1.46 -11.72 1.42
C GLY A 53 1.72 -10.21 1.23
N ALA A 54 2.85 -9.70 1.70
CA ALA A 54 3.30 -8.33 1.50
C ALA A 54 4.53 -8.26 0.59
N MET A 55 4.84 -7.05 0.12
CA MET A 55 6.04 -6.76 -0.68
C MET A 55 7.15 -6.09 0.13
N VAL A 56 6.90 -5.82 1.42
CA VAL A 56 7.80 -5.08 2.30
C VAL A 56 7.97 -5.81 3.63
N GLY A 57 9.13 -5.61 4.25
CA GLY A 57 9.44 -6.14 5.58
C GLY A 57 8.73 -5.41 6.73
N PRO A 58 8.95 -5.84 7.98
CA PRO A 58 8.26 -5.32 9.16
C PRO A 58 8.43 -3.82 9.38
N THR A 59 9.64 -3.26 9.20
CA THR A 59 9.87 -1.83 9.40
C THR A 59 9.17 -1.02 8.32
N GLY A 60 9.29 -1.46 7.06
CA GLY A 60 8.64 -0.81 5.92
C GLY A 60 7.11 -0.84 6.05
N ALA A 61 6.55 -1.99 6.43
CA ALA A 61 5.12 -2.14 6.68
C ALA A 61 4.62 -1.17 7.76
N TYR A 62 5.35 -1.04 8.87
CA TYR A 62 4.99 -0.12 9.96
C TYR A 62 5.01 1.34 9.50
N ILE A 63 6.10 1.79 8.88
CA ILE A 63 6.23 3.19 8.41
C ILE A 63 5.13 3.52 7.40
N ILE A 64 4.91 2.65 6.42
CA ILE A 64 3.86 2.82 5.40
C ILE A 64 2.49 2.88 6.08
N ALA A 65 2.18 1.94 6.98
CA ALA A 65 0.90 1.89 7.67
C ALA A 65 0.63 3.15 8.50
N GLU A 66 1.60 3.59 9.30
CA GLU A 66 1.48 4.81 10.10
C GLU A 66 1.28 6.04 9.21
N GLN A 67 2.03 6.16 8.11
CA GLN A 67 1.91 7.29 7.20
C GLN A 67 0.56 7.30 6.47
N PHE A 68 0.10 6.17 5.94
CA PHE A 68 -1.22 6.08 5.30
C PHE A 68 -2.35 6.32 6.29
N ALA A 69 -2.22 5.84 7.53
CA ALA A 69 -3.20 6.09 8.58
C ALA A 69 -3.26 7.57 8.97
N ALA A 70 -2.10 8.24 9.08
CA ALA A 70 -2.02 9.67 9.32
C ALA A 70 -2.65 10.48 8.18
N LEU A 71 -2.36 10.12 6.91
CA LEU A 71 -2.97 10.77 5.74
C LEU A 71 -4.49 10.58 5.75
N LYS A 72 -4.97 9.36 5.98
CA LYS A 72 -6.41 9.07 6.02
C LYS A 72 -7.13 9.81 7.14
N ARG A 73 -6.62 9.77 8.38
CA ARG A 73 -7.30 10.38 9.54
C ARG A 73 -7.12 11.90 9.62
N GLY A 74 -5.97 12.40 9.19
CA GLY A 74 -5.61 13.82 9.24
C GLY A 74 -6.19 14.62 8.08
N ASP A 75 -6.52 13.98 6.96
CA ASP A 75 -7.19 14.65 5.86
C ASP A 75 -8.67 14.84 6.18
N ARG A 76 -9.02 16.10 6.42
CA ARG A 76 -10.39 16.53 6.59
C ARG A 76 -11.23 16.04 5.41
N PHE A 77 -10.77 16.21 4.17
CA PHE A 77 -11.51 15.89 2.93
C PHE A 77 -11.35 14.45 2.46
N PHE A 78 -10.77 13.56 3.27
CA PHE A 78 -10.74 12.15 2.92
C PHE A 78 -12.17 11.64 2.67
N TYR A 79 -12.38 10.96 1.54
CA TYR A 79 -13.71 10.69 0.98
C TYR A 79 -14.69 9.94 1.91
N GLU A 80 -14.19 9.23 2.93
CA GLU A 80 -15.02 8.53 3.93
C GLU A 80 -15.23 9.31 5.24
N ASN A 81 -14.40 10.30 5.55
CA ASN A 81 -14.37 10.92 6.88
C ASN A 81 -15.55 11.88 7.14
N GLN A 82 -16.33 12.23 6.10
CA GLN A 82 -17.27 13.36 6.15
C GLN A 82 -18.70 13.04 5.71
N VAL A 83 -19.10 11.77 5.72
CA VAL A 83 -20.45 11.40 5.25
C VAL A 83 -21.51 12.15 6.05
N GLY A 84 -22.18 13.11 5.40
CA GLY A 84 -23.28 13.90 5.98
C GLY A 84 -22.91 14.95 7.04
N SER A 85 -21.63 15.15 7.37
CA SER A 85 -21.20 16.04 8.47
C SER A 85 -20.46 17.29 8.04
N THR A 86 -20.02 17.38 6.77
CA THR A 86 -19.28 18.55 6.25
C THR A 86 -19.85 19.03 4.92
N PRO A 87 -19.98 20.35 4.69
CA PRO A 87 -20.34 20.89 3.39
C PRO A 87 -19.37 20.41 2.30
N GLY A 88 -19.90 19.74 1.26
CA GLY A 88 -19.12 19.18 0.15
C GLY A 88 -18.61 17.75 0.36
N GLY A 89 -18.94 17.09 1.47
CA GLY A 89 -18.68 15.66 1.66
C GLY A 89 -19.67 14.78 0.87
N LEU A 90 -19.27 13.53 0.59
CA LEU A 90 -20.12 12.56 -0.10
C LEU A 90 -21.32 12.14 0.77
N ASN A 91 -22.49 12.03 0.16
CA ASN A 91 -23.63 11.36 0.77
C ASN A 91 -23.48 9.82 0.73
N ALA A 92 -24.39 9.10 1.38
CA ALA A 92 -24.31 7.64 1.48
C ALA A 92 -24.36 6.94 0.09
N GLY A 93 -25.17 7.43 -0.84
CA GLY A 93 -25.29 6.87 -2.19
C GLY A 93 -24.03 7.14 -3.04
N GLU A 94 -23.49 8.36 -2.95
CA GLU A 94 -22.23 8.73 -3.61
C GLU A 94 -21.05 7.89 -3.09
N LEU A 95 -20.92 7.72 -1.77
CA LEU A 95 -19.87 6.91 -1.18
C LEU A 95 -19.96 5.43 -1.61
N ASP A 96 -21.17 4.91 -1.67
CA ASP A 96 -21.45 3.54 -2.10
C ASP A 96 -21.14 3.35 -3.60
N ALA A 97 -21.38 4.36 -4.44
CA ALA A 97 -20.95 4.37 -5.84
C ALA A 97 -19.42 4.35 -5.98
N VAL A 98 -18.69 5.14 -5.18
CA VAL A 98 -17.21 5.11 -5.16
C VAL A 98 -16.70 3.73 -4.75
N ARG A 99 -17.26 3.12 -3.68
CA ARG A 99 -16.81 1.81 -3.16
C ARG A 99 -16.99 0.65 -4.13
N ARG A 100 -17.97 0.71 -5.02
CA ARG A 100 -18.19 -0.29 -6.08
C ARG A 100 -17.32 -0.09 -7.31
N THR A 101 -16.56 1.01 -7.39
CA THR A 101 -15.71 1.28 -8.54
C THR A 101 -14.48 0.38 -8.54
N HIS A 102 -14.21 -0.28 -9.67
CA HIS A 102 -13.02 -1.12 -9.86
C HIS A 102 -12.00 -0.39 -10.73
N LEU A 103 -10.73 -0.36 -10.31
CA LEU A 103 -9.65 0.22 -11.11
C LEU A 103 -9.56 -0.43 -12.50
N ALA A 104 -9.77 -1.74 -12.61
CA ALA A 104 -9.81 -2.46 -13.88
C ALA A 104 -10.85 -1.89 -14.86
N LYS A 105 -12.03 -1.52 -14.35
CA LYS A 105 -13.09 -0.90 -15.17
C LYS A 105 -12.67 0.49 -15.65
N VAL A 106 -12.09 1.30 -14.76
CA VAL A 106 -11.58 2.63 -15.10
C VAL A 106 -10.55 2.54 -16.24
N ILE A 107 -9.64 1.56 -16.19
CA ILE A 107 -8.67 1.34 -17.28
C ILE A 107 -9.40 0.96 -18.58
N CYS A 108 -10.36 0.04 -18.55
CA CYS A 108 -11.17 -0.34 -19.73
C CYS A 108 -11.85 0.87 -20.40
N MET A 109 -12.49 1.73 -19.60
CA MET A 109 -13.22 2.89 -20.12
C MET A 109 -12.32 3.92 -20.80
N ASN A 110 -11.02 3.94 -20.46
CA ASN A 110 -10.07 4.95 -20.89
C ASN A 110 -8.96 4.41 -21.82
N SER A 111 -9.04 3.14 -22.23
CA SER A 111 -8.03 2.49 -23.07
C SER A 111 -8.64 2.04 -24.40
N ILE A 112 -8.29 2.72 -25.50
CA ILE A 112 -8.81 2.41 -26.83
C ILE A 112 -8.39 0.99 -27.25
N GLY A 113 -9.35 0.18 -27.68
CA GLY A 113 -9.11 -1.17 -28.18
C GLY A 113 -8.88 -2.23 -27.09
N MET A 114 -8.95 -1.86 -25.81
CA MET A 114 -8.83 -2.84 -24.73
C MET A 114 -10.14 -3.59 -24.54
N VAL A 115 -10.13 -4.88 -24.86
CA VAL A 115 -11.33 -5.75 -24.76
C VAL A 115 -11.31 -6.62 -23.50
N ASN A 116 -10.12 -6.99 -23.01
CA ASN A 116 -9.96 -7.84 -21.84
C ASN A 116 -9.00 -7.21 -20.82
N VAL A 117 -9.27 -7.41 -19.53
CA VAL A 117 -8.46 -6.84 -18.42
C VAL A 117 -8.37 -7.82 -17.27
N ASN A 118 -7.35 -7.69 -16.41
CA ASN A 118 -7.31 -8.41 -15.14
C ASN A 118 -8.33 -7.76 -14.19
N PRO A 119 -9.33 -8.48 -13.65
CA PRO A 119 -10.31 -7.91 -12.74
C PRO A 119 -9.68 -7.37 -11.45
N ALA A 120 -8.57 -7.96 -11.00
CA ALA A 120 -7.73 -7.46 -9.92
C ALA A 120 -6.51 -6.74 -10.52
N ALA A 121 -6.60 -5.44 -10.75
CA ALA A 121 -5.59 -4.67 -11.49
C ALA A 121 -4.15 -4.75 -10.91
N PHE A 122 -4.01 -5.04 -9.61
CA PHE A 122 -2.71 -5.22 -8.95
C PHE A 122 -2.22 -6.68 -8.90
N SER A 123 -3.03 -7.64 -9.35
CA SER A 123 -2.65 -9.04 -9.39
C SER A 123 -1.74 -9.33 -10.59
N MET A 124 -0.69 -10.11 -10.35
CA MET A 124 0.16 -10.63 -11.42
C MET A 124 -0.44 -11.85 -12.14
N SER A 125 -1.66 -12.28 -11.77
CA SER A 125 -2.34 -13.39 -12.45
C SER A 125 -2.47 -13.11 -13.96
N PRO A 126 -2.30 -14.13 -14.82
CA PRO A 126 -2.59 -14.02 -16.25
C PRO A 126 -4.10 -13.93 -16.53
N ASP A 127 -4.97 -14.13 -15.54
CA ASP A 127 -6.42 -14.13 -15.73
C ASP A 127 -6.91 -12.81 -16.34
N ARG A 128 -7.77 -12.91 -17.35
CA ARG A 128 -8.40 -11.78 -18.02
C ARG A 128 -9.87 -12.07 -18.25
N VAL A 129 -10.69 -11.04 -18.07
CA VAL A 129 -12.13 -11.08 -18.38
C VAL A 129 -12.48 -9.96 -19.37
N PRO A 130 -13.55 -10.11 -20.17
CA PRO A 130 -14.00 -9.03 -21.04
C PRO A 130 -14.36 -7.78 -20.23
N CYS A 131 -13.99 -6.60 -20.71
CA CYS A 131 -14.30 -5.33 -20.05
C CYS A 131 -15.81 -5.12 -19.83
N SER A 132 -16.66 -5.75 -20.65
CA SER A 132 -18.12 -5.71 -20.53
C SER A 132 -18.68 -6.51 -19.35
N THR A 133 -17.90 -7.42 -18.76
CA THR A 133 -18.35 -8.19 -17.59
C THR A 133 -18.05 -7.48 -16.27
N LEU A 134 -17.29 -6.39 -16.29
CA LEU A 134 -16.98 -5.60 -15.09
C LEU A 134 -18.13 -4.62 -14.79
N PRO A 135 -18.48 -4.40 -13.50
CA PRO A 135 -19.49 -3.43 -13.11
C PRO A 135 -19.22 -2.04 -13.69
N GLU A 136 -20.25 -1.36 -14.16
CA GLU A 136 -20.16 0.02 -14.66
C GLU A 136 -19.92 1.02 -13.52
N VAL A 137 -19.20 2.11 -13.83
CA VAL A 137 -19.02 3.23 -12.91
C VAL A 137 -20.27 4.11 -12.97
N ASP A 138 -21.11 4.06 -11.94
CA ASP A 138 -22.37 4.81 -11.89
C ASP A 138 -22.17 6.24 -11.38
N ILE A 139 -22.05 7.18 -12.31
CA ILE A 139 -21.87 8.61 -11.98
C ILE A 139 -23.19 9.36 -11.70
N ARG A 140 -24.34 8.69 -11.80
CA ARG A 140 -25.65 9.36 -11.65
C ARG A 140 -25.88 9.90 -10.23
N PHE A 141 -25.14 9.37 -9.26
CA PHE A 141 -25.16 9.84 -7.87
C PHE A 141 -24.59 11.25 -7.69
N PHE A 142 -23.85 11.80 -8.68
CA PHE A 142 -23.10 13.05 -8.56
C PHE A 142 -23.62 14.21 -9.43
N ILE A 143 -24.71 14.00 -10.17
CA ILE A 143 -25.23 14.96 -11.18
C ILE A 143 -26.59 15.57 -10.81
N SER A 144 -27.03 15.37 -9.57
CA SER A 144 -28.30 15.89 -9.03
C SER A 144 -28.18 17.32 -8.52
#